data_AF-A0A7H5F1D1-F1
#
_entry.id   AF-A0A7H5F1D1-F1
#
_cell.length_a   1.000
_cell.length_b   1.000
_cell.length_c   1.000
_cell.angle_alpha   90.00
_cell.angle_beta   90.00
_cell.angle_gamma   90.00
#
_symmetry.space_group_name_H-M   'P 1'
#
loop_
_entity.id
_entity.type
_entity.pdbx_description
1 polymer ?
#
loop_
_entity_poly.entity_id
_entity_poly.type
_entity_poly.pdbx_seq_one_letter_code
_entity_poly.pdbx_strand_id
1 'polypeptide(L)'
;MIIRDNSAARWALIGGGNFQLAFTVWLLEQLPEHRGNNHCVLIRPTNGGPYTNLEQSRGQFTCRLQGLKNGQPFSQDTLLDRIDRIVYPWEDFDDFLSSASLPNLRFVVSNTTEAGLQIADEPLPSGQPAATFPGKLTQWLYHRFSHFRGAATAGVTLLPLELVDDNGPLLKSQLLHYAQIWELGDAFSTWLADHCPSHSSLVDRIVTGKCPANTKDQPALAVCAEPYFSWSIKSPEPIFEAPSHLVNFTSSLEPIRNAKVRLLNATHTSMVAMGLPRGFRTVREFLTDPEWTDWVRELLNEELYPSLSEEDQPGEAYVRAMLDRLANPYLHHHLADISLNSLTKIRTRIWPAIVDYHQKMGKLPPRLMQAFQSMIAHYQDPSAILRDDARAITAIREHQLDTPTAIFSLLADERVWGKPLPVTAGMFPG
;
A
#
# COMPACT_ATOMS: atom_id res chain seq x y z
N MET A 1 8.92 27.52 -0.57
CA MET A 1 10.33 27.65 -0.12
C MET A 1 11.28 26.90 -1.06
N ILE A 2 12.12 27.62 -1.80
CA ILE A 2 13.18 27.04 -2.64
C ILE A 2 14.40 26.75 -1.76
N ILE A 3 14.87 25.50 -1.77
CA ILE A 3 16.00 25.02 -0.95
C ILE A 3 17.33 25.21 -1.68
N ARG A 4 17.31 24.94 -2.99
CA ARG A 4 18.42 25.02 -3.93
C ARG A 4 17.88 25.20 -5.36
N ASP A 5 18.77 25.31 -6.35
CA ASP A 5 18.36 25.30 -7.75
C ASP A 5 17.49 24.06 -8.04
N ASN A 6 16.25 24.30 -8.47
CA ASN A 6 15.26 23.26 -8.76
C ASN A 6 15.08 23.05 -10.28
N SER A 7 15.97 23.61 -11.10
CA SER A 7 16.00 23.39 -12.55
C SER A 7 16.15 21.90 -12.90
N ALA A 8 16.80 21.13 -12.01
CA ALA A 8 16.99 19.68 -12.15
C ALA A 8 15.77 18.85 -11.74
N ALA A 9 14.75 19.43 -11.12
CA ALA A 9 13.61 18.67 -10.61
C ALA A 9 12.85 17.97 -11.74
N ARG A 10 12.79 16.64 -11.67
CA ARG A 10 12.02 15.78 -12.58
C ARG A 10 10.71 15.28 -11.99
N TRP A 11 10.57 15.35 -10.68
CA TRP A 11 9.49 14.74 -9.93
C TRP A 11 8.72 15.80 -9.13
N ALA A 12 7.39 15.77 -9.18
CA ALA A 12 6.54 16.50 -8.24
C ALA A 12 5.89 15.49 -7.30
N LEU A 13 6.13 15.63 -6.00
CA LEU A 13 5.57 14.77 -4.97
C LEU A 13 4.42 15.50 -4.29
N ILE A 14 3.19 15.03 -4.47
CA ILE A 14 2.02 15.60 -3.79
C ILE A 14 1.72 14.77 -2.56
N GLY A 15 1.87 15.39 -1.39
CA GLY A 15 1.83 14.71 -0.09
C GLY A 15 3.00 15.18 0.79
N GLY A 16 3.76 14.22 1.30
CA GLY A 16 4.94 14.44 2.14
C GLY A 16 4.87 13.79 3.51
N GLY A 17 3.98 12.81 3.68
CA GLY A 17 3.98 11.97 4.88
C GLY A 17 5.22 11.04 4.93
N ASN A 18 5.46 10.44 6.09
CA ASN A 18 6.58 9.52 6.31
C ASN A 18 6.64 8.40 5.26
N PHE A 19 5.49 7.90 4.80
CA PHE A 19 5.45 6.90 3.73
C PHE A 19 6.08 7.42 2.45
N GLN A 20 5.65 8.57 1.92
CA GLN A 20 6.17 9.12 0.67
C GLN A 20 7.66 9.51 0.78
N LEU A 21 8.10 9.98 1.96
CA LEU A 21 9.52 10.25 2.23
C LEU A 21 10.35 8.97 2.24
N ALA A 22 9.94 7.97 3.00
CA ALA A 22 10.65 6.70 3.10
C ALA A 22 10.46 5.79 1.88
N PHE A 23 9.50 6.06 1.01
CA PHE A 23 9.22 5.26 -0.18
C PHE A 23 9.74 5.96 -1.44
N THR A 24 9.12 7.07 -1.82
CA THR A 24 9.41 7.75 -3.08
C THR A 24 10.77 8.44 -3.05
N VAL A 25 11.04 9.29 -2.06
CA VAL A 25 12.33 10.02 -2.00
C VAL A 25 13.50 9.04 -1.82
N TRP A 26 13.31 8.00 -1.00
CA TRP A 26 14.30 6.93 -0.89
C TRP A 26 14.56 6.24 -2.23
N LEU A 27 13.51 5.89 -2.99
CA LEU A 27 13.67 5.30 -4.32
C LEU A 27 14.42 6.22 -5.28
N LEU A 28 14.12 7.53 -5.27
CA LEU A 28 14.81 8.51 -6.13
C LEU A 28 16.34 8.50 -5.90
N GLU A 29 16.78 8.25 -4.67
CA GLU A 29 18.21 8.06 -4.35
C GLU A 29 18.79 6.77 -4.91
N GLN A 30 17.96 5.74 -5.15
CA GLN A 30 18.39 4.45 -5.72
C GLN A 30 18.32 4.41 -7.25
N LEU A 31 17.66 5.37 -7.89
CA LEU A 31 17.55 5.42 -9.34
C LEU A 31 18.90 5.80 -9.97
N PRO A 32 19.27 5.22 -11.13
CA PRO A 32 20.50 5.60 -11.81
C PRO A 32 20.49 7.08 -12.21
N GLU A 33 21.65 7.73 -12.13
CA GLU A 33 21.81 9.13 -12.53
C GLU A 33 21.95 9.22 -14.06
N HIS A 34 20.86 9.47 -14.77
CA HIS A 34 20.91 9.70 -16.22
C HIS A 34 20.23 11.02 -16.61
N ARG A 35 21.03 11.93 -17.18
CA ARG A 35 20.66 13.20 -17.85
C ARG A 35 19.88 14.24 -17.02
N GLY A 36 19.85 14.08 -15.69
CA GLY A 36 19.25 15.02 -14.75
C GLY A 36 19.07 14.32 -13.41
N ASN A 37 19.39 15.02 -12.31
CA ASN A 37 19.34 14.41 -11.00
C ASN A 37 17.89 13.99 -10.67
N ASN A 38 17.71 12.90 -9.92
CA ASN A 38 16.40 12.39 -9.49
C ASN A 38 15.78 13.26 -8.39
N HIS A 39 15.75 14.58 -8.60
CA HIS A 39 15.30 15.55 -7.62
C HIS A 39 13.82 15.86 -7.78
N CYS A 40 13.22 16.34 -6.69
CA CYS A 40 11.80 16.57 -6.59
C CYS A 40 11.44 17.91 -5.96
N VAL A 41 10.24 18.37 -6.33
CA VAL A 41 9.49 19.38 -5.59
C VAL A 41 8.47 18.67 -4.72
N LEU A 42 8.47 18.96 -3.42
CA LEU A 42 7.50 18.45 -2.46
C LEU A 42 6.36 19.45 -2.31
N ILE A 43 5.14 19.03 -2.65
CA ILE A 43 3.93 19.84 -2.59
C ILE A 43 3.04 19.31 -1.48
N ARG A 44 2.78 20.15 -0.48
CA ARG A 44 1.89 19.80 0.63
C ARG A 44 0.42 20.07 0.26
N PRO A 45 -0.45 19.07 0.11
CA PRO A 45 -1.81 19.31 -0.37
C PRO A 45 -2.77 19.86 0.69
N THR A 46 -2.42 19.79 1.98
CA THR A 46 -3.29 20.15 3.12
C THR A 46 -2.80 21.39 3.86
N ASN A 47 -3.72 22.10 4.51
CA ASN A 47 -3.46 23.31 5.30
C ASN A 47 -2.89 23.02 6.71
N GLY A 48 -1.98 22.04 6.80
CA GLY A 48 -1.33 21.69 8.07
C GLY A 48 -0.01 22.44 8.29
N GLY A 49 0.49 22.46 9.53
CA GLY A 49 1.72 23.18 9.90
C GLY A 49 2.99 22.72 9.16
N PRO A 50 4.03 23.56 9.09
CA PRO A 50 5.14 23.44 8.15
C PRO A 50 5.98 22.17 8.32
N TYR A 51 6.73 21.80 7.28
CA TYR A 51 7.75 20.76 7.33
C TYR A 51 9.04 21.28 8.00
N THR A 52 8.92 21.84 9.20
CA THR A 52 10.00 22.59 9.89
C THR A 52 11.35 21.87 9.90
N ASN A 53 11.35 20.56 10.17
CA ASN A 53 12.61 19.81 10.20
C ASN A 53 13.25 19.70 8.82
N LEU A 54 12.47 19.50 7.75
CA LEU A 54 12.98 19.50 6.37
C LEU A 54 13.44 20.90 5.95
N GLU A 55 12.77 21.94 6.40
CA GLU A 55 13.16 23.32 6.06
C GLU A 55 14.49 23.68 6.71
N GLN A 56 14.64 23.40 8.00
CA GLN A 56 15.87 23.63 8.76
C GLN A 56 17.05 22.82 8.21
N SER A 57 16.80 21.61 7.73
CA SER A 57 17.82 20.75 7.13
C SER A 57 18.02 20.97 5.63
N ARG A 58 17.38 21.98 5.03
CA ARG A 58 17.48 22.25 3.59
C ARG A 58 17.12 21.02 2.75
N GLY A 59 16.01 20.36 3.07
CA GLY A 59 15.47 19.19 2.38
C GLY A 59 16.14 17.86 2.72
N GLN A 60 17.19 17.87 3.53
CA GLN A 60 17.93 16.66 3.91
C GLN A 60 17.27 15.92 5.06
N PHE A 61 17.24 14.61 4.98
CA PHE A 61 16.77 13.78 6.10
C PHE A 61 17.34 12.38 6.02
N THR A 62 17.36 11.66 7.14
CA THR A 62 17.83 10.28 7.17
C THR A 62 16.66 9.32 6.95
N CYS A 63 16.81 8.37 6.05
CA CYS A 63 15.97 7.18 6.00
C CYS A 63 16.72 6.01 6.66
N ARG A 64 16.20 5.52 7.77
CA ARG A 64 16.70 4.34 8.47
C ARG A 64 15.91 3.11 8.05
N LEU A 65 16.58 2.20 7.38
CA LEU A 65 16.03 0.88 7.09
C LEU A 65 16.35 -0.03 8.26
N GLN A 66 15.34 -0.66 8.87
CA GLN A 66 15.55 -1.54 10.01
C GLN A 66 14.59 -2.74 9.99
N GLY A 67 15.14 -3.93 10.25
CA GLY A 67 14.36 -5.16 10.25
C GLY A 67 15.24 -6.38 10.15
N LEU A 68 14.76 -7.37 9.39
CA LEU A 68 15.51 -8.56 9.04
C LEU A 68 15.80 -8.57 7.54
N LYS A 69 16.96 -9.15 7.17
CA LYS A 69 17.31 -9.47 5.79
C LYS A 69 18.00 -10.83 5.77
N ASN A 70 17.38 -11.81 5.13
CA ASN A 70 17.78 -13.22 5.17
C ASN A 70 17.88 -13.76 6.61
N GLY A 71 16.89 -13.47 7.45
CA GLY A 71 16.84 -13.89 8.84
C GLY A 71 17.82 -13.21 9.80
N GLN A 72 18.67 -12.29 9.30
CA GLN A 72 19.65 -11.58 10.11
C GLN A 72 19.18 -10.15 10.41
N PRO A 73 19.43 -9.61 11.62
CA PRO A 73 19.21 -8.20 11.91
C PRO A 73 19.88 -7.30 10.87
N PHE A 74 19.12 -6.37 10.32
CA PHE A 74 19.57 -5.42 9.31
C PHE A 74 19.22 -4.00 9.77
N SER A 75 20.20 -3.10 9.67
CA SER A 75 20.02 -1.67 9.86
C SER A 75 20.88 -0.91 8.86
N GLN A 76 20.32 0.09 8.18
CA GLN A 76 21.05 0.96 7.27
C GLN A 76 20.46 2.36 7.29
N ASP A 77 21.29 3.34 7.61
CA ASP A 77 20.95 4.76 7.50
C ASP A 77 21.40 5.28 6.14
N THR A 78 20.51 5.99 5.45
CA THR A 78 20.81 6.68 4.19
C THR A 78 20.42 8.14 4.32
N LEU A 79 21.38 9.05 4.12
CA LEU A 79 21.09 10.48 3.98
C LEU A 79 20.41 10.69 2.62
N LEU A 80 19.21 11.26 2.62
CA LEU A 80 18.46 11.59 1.42
C LEU A 80 18.53 13.08 1.17
N ASP A 81 18.82 13.47 -0.07
CA ASP A 81 19.07 14.86 -0.46
C ASP A 81 18.46 15.25 -1.81
N ARG A 82 17.25 14.74 -2.08
CA ARG A 82 16.58 14.91 -3.39
C ARG A 82 15.45 15.95 -3.40
N ILE A 83 15.20 16.66 -2.29
CA ILE A 83 14.13 17.67 -2.21
C ILE A 83 14.70 19.06 -2.48
N ASP A 84 14.31 19.66 -3.61
CA ASP A 84 14.80 20.99 -4.04
C ASP A 84 13.91 22.15 -3.63
N ARG A 85 12.62 21.87 -3.39
CA ARG A 85 11.63 22.89 -3.05
C ARG A 85 10.49 22.25 -2.26
N ILE A 86 10.00 22.98 -1.27
CA ILE A 86 8.79 22.65 -0.52
C ILE A 86 7.75 23.73 -0.83
N VAL A 87 6.56 23.31 -1.24
CA VAL A 87 5.47 24.17 -1.72
C VAL A 87 4.26 24.00 -0.81
N TYR A 88 3.67 25.13 -0.40
CA TYR A 88 2.51 25.20 0.48
C TYR A 88 1.37 25.95 -0.25
N PRO A 89 0.51 25.25 -1.01
CA PRO A 89 -0.52 25.88 -1.84
C PRO A 89 -1.47 26.80 -1.08
N TRP A 90 -1.72 26.52 0.21
CA TRP A 90 -2.60 27.31 1.07
C TRP A 90 -1.92 28.57 1.64
N GLU A 91 -0.59 28.61 1.67
CA GLU A 91 0.18 29.76 2.14
C GLU A 91 0.59 30.66 0.97
N ASP A 92 0.98 30.04 -0.15
CA ASP A 92 1.45 30.72 -1.35
C ASP A 92 0.97 29.96 -2.60
N PHE A 93 -0.18 30.40 -3.12
CA PHE A 93 -0.80 29.77 -4.29
C PHE A 93 -0.01 30.05 -5.58
N ASP A 94 0.65 31.21 -5.68
CA ASP A 94 1.48 31.56 -6.84
C ASP A 94 2.78 30.73 -6.86
N ASP A 95 3.39 30.46 -5.69
CA ASP A 95 4.50 29.50 -5.55
C ASP A 95 4.06 28.10 -6.00
N PHE A 96 2.83 27.69 -5.65
CA PHE A 96 2.27 26.43 -6.12
C PHE A 96 2.10 26.36 -7.64
N LEU A 97 1.48 27.36 -8.26
CA LEU A 97 1.30 27.38 -9.71
C LEU A 97 2.64 27.50 -10.45
N SER A 98 3.57 28.34 -9.97
CA SER A 98 4.90 28.49 -10.58
C SER A 98 5.72 27.19 -10.53
N SER A 99 5.52 26.33 -9.53
CA SER A 99 6.14 25.00 -9.49
C SER A 99 5.74 24.12 -10.70
N ALA A 100 4.56 24.36 -11.28
CA ALA A 100 4.09 23.67 -12.49
C ALA A 100 4.85 24.06 -13.75
N SER A 101 5.60 25.17 -13.72
CA SER A 101 6.33 25.70 -14.88
C SER A 101 7.74 25.15 -15.00
N LEU A 102 8.17 24.26 -14.10
CA LEU A 102 9.51 23.67 -14.17
C LEU A 102 9.65 22.80 -15.44
N PRO A 103 10.60 23.09 -16.34
CA PRO A 103 10.64 22.50 -17.68
C PRO A 103 10.98 21.01 -17.68
N ASN A 104 11.72 20.56 -16.66
CA ASN A 104 12.23 19.20 -16.56
C ASN A 104 11.29 18.24 -15.80
N LEU A 105 10.15 18.71 -15.28
CA LEU A 105 9.17 17.81 -14.67
C LEU A 105 8.66 16.79 -15.69
N ARG A 106 8.64 15.52 -15.26
CA ARG A 106 8.18 14.36 -16.04
C ARG A 106 7.20 13.50 -15.27
N PHE A 107 7.28 13.47 -13.94
CA PHE A 107 6.46 12.61 -13.10
C PHE A 107 5.78 13.39 -11.99
N VAL A 108 4.51 13.04 -11.73
CA VAL A 108 3.77 13.47 -10.55
C VAL A 108 3.43 12.23 -9.74
N VAL A 109 3.90 12.15 -8.50
CA VAL A 109 3.63 11.04 -7.59
C VAL A 109 2.77 11.54 -6.44
N SER A 110 1.59 10.96 -6.23
CA SER A 110 0.69 11.36 -5.15
C SER A 110 0.61 10.32 -4.05
N ASN A 111 0.54 10.79 -2.81
CA ASN A 111 0.08 9.98 -1.68
C ASN A 111 -0.71 10.88 -0.74
N THR A 112 -2.02 10.93 -0.95
CA THR A 112 -2.97 11.79 -0.24
C THR A 112 -3.97 11.01 0.62
N THR A 113 -3.73 9.71 0.81
CA THR A 113 -4.67 8.72 1.36
C THR A 113 -5.91 8.52 0.49
N GLU A 114 -6.69 7.49 0.76
CA GLU A 114 -7.95 7.19 0.06
C GLU A 114 -8.97 8.33 0.23
N ALA A 115 -8.94 9.01 1.38
CA ALA A 115 -9.75 10.20 1.63
C ALA A 115 -9.33 11.42 0.80
N GLY A 116 -8.12 11.41 0.22
CA GLY A 116 -7.62 12.47 -0.66
C GLY A 116 -8.21 12.43 -2.06
N LEU A 117 -8.61 11.25 -2.56
CA LEU A 117 -9.19 11.05 -3.88
C LEU A 117 -10.70 11.36 -3.94
N GLN A 118 -11.18 12.26 -3.09
CA GLN A 118 -12.57 12.72 -3.14
C GLN A 118 -12.71 13.83 -4.18
N ILE A 119 -13.89 13.90 -4.80
CA ILE A 119 -14.28 14.99 -5.69
C ILE A 119 -15.34 15.86 -5.02
N ALA A 120 -15.44 17.10 -5.50
CA ALA A 120 -16.46 18.06 -5.12
C ALA A 120 -16.84 18.86 -6.36
N ASP A 121 -18.13 18.96 -6.65
CA ASP A 121 -18.70 19.76 -7.76
C ASP A 121 -18.77 21.24 -7.36
N GLU A 122 -17.62 21.80 -7.00
CA GLU A 122 -17.45 23.20 -6.64
C GLU A 122 -16.96 24.03 -7.84
N PRO A 123 -17.39 25.31 -7.97
CA PRO A 123 -16.87 26.18 -9.02
C PRO A 123 -15.36 26.39 -8.86
N LEU A 124 -14.67 26.74 -9.96
CA LEU A 124 -13.23 27.02 -9.95
C LEU A 124 -12.92 28.12 -8.92
N PRO A 125 -12.09 27.85 -7.89
CA PRO A 125 -11.75 28.87 -6.91
C PRO A 125 -10.91 29.99 -7.53
N SER A 126 -11.25 31.24 -7.21
CA SER A 126 -10.52 32.41 -7.67
C SER A 126 -9.33 32.71 -6.74
N GLY A 127 -8.11 32.65 -7.27
CA GLY A 127 -6.89 33.07 -6.57
C GLY A 127 -6.49 32.22 -5.36
N GLN A 128 -6.99 30.98 -5.27
CA GLN A 128 -6.71 30.07 -4.16
C GLN A 128 -6.72 28.60 -4.63
N PRO A 129 -6.07 27.68 -3.89
CA PRO A 129 -6.13 26.26 -4.21
C PRO A 129 -7.54 25.67 -4.00
N ALA A 130 -7.92 24.71 -4.82
CA ALA A 130 -9.13 23.91 -4.63
C ALA A 130 -9.08 23.07 -3.35
N ALA A 131 -10.23 22.74 -2.76
CA ALA A 131 -10.25 22.02 -1.49
C ALA A 131 -9.75 20.59 -1.64
N THR A 132 -10.16 19.90 -2.71
CA THR A 132 -9.80 18.50 -3.00
C THR A 132 -8.39 18.39 -3.57
N PHE A 133 -7.77 17.20 -3.46
CA PHE A 133 -6.48 16.95 -4.12
C PHE A 133 -6.60 16.93 -5.66
N PRO A 134 -7.56 16.20 -6.27
CA PRO A 134 -7.70 16.21 -7.72
C PRO A 134 -8.00 17.60 -8.29
N GLY A 135 -8.78 18.43 -7.58
CA GLY A 135 -9.01 19.83 -7.97
C GLY A 135 -7.72 20.64 -8.01
N LYS A 136 -6.89 20.57 -6.95
CA LYS A 136 -5.60 21.28 -6.92
C LYS A 136 -4.67 20.83 -8.04
N LEU A 137 -4.58 19.52 -8.27
CA LEU A 137 -3.75 18.97 -9.34
C LEU A 137 -4.27 19.42 -10.72
N THR A 138 -5.58 19.57 -10.90
CA THR A 138 -6.15 20.12 -12.13
C THR A 138 -5.75 21.57 -12.34
N GLN A 139 -5.82 22.43 -11.30
CA GLN A 139 -5.34 23.82 -11.37
C GLN A 139 -3.84 23.87 -11.75
N TRP A 140 -3.03 23.01 -11.14
CA TRP A 140 -1.59 22.90 -11.41
C TRP A 140 -1.29 22.48 -12.85
N LEU A 141 -1.99 21.45 -13.34
CA LEU A 141 -1.84 20.95 -14.72
C LEU A 141 -2.33 21.96 -15.75
N TYR A 142 -3.41 22.69 -15.46
CA TYR A 142 -3.92 23.75 -16.33
C TYR A 142 -2.94 24.93 -16.44
N HIS A 143 -2.32 25.32 -15.32
CA HIS A 143 -1.27 26.32 -15.35
C HIS A 143 -0.07 25.87 -16.18
N ARG A 144 0.37 24.61 -16.01
CA ARG A 144 1.43 24.02 -16.83
C ARG A 144 1.08 23.99 -18.31
N PHE A 145 -0.12 23.53 -18.65
CA PHE A 145 -0.63 23.53 -20.02
C PHE A 145 -0.58 24.93 -20.64
N SER A 146 -1.07 25.95 -19.91
CA SER A 146 -1.10 27.33 -20.37
C SER A 146 0.32 27.90 -20.56
N HIS A 147 1.21 27.67 -19.59
CA HIS A 147 2.60 28.12 -19.63
C HIS A 147 3.36 27.58 -20.84
N PHE A 148 3.21 26.28 -21.13
CA PHE A 148 3.85 25.61 -22.26
C PHE A 148 3.00 25.60 -23.54
N ARG A 149 1.90 26.36 -23.58
CA ARG A 149 1.01 26.49 -24.74
C ARG A 149 0.53 25.14 -25.29
N GLY A 150 0.23 24.19 -24.42
CA GLY A 150 -0.23 22.86 -24.79
C GLY A 150 0.81 21.96 -25.46
N ALA A 151 2.11 22.24 -25.31
CA ALA A 151 3.15 21.38 -25.84
C ALA A 151 3.04 19.93 -25.30
N ALA A 152 3.05 18.94 -26.19
CA ALA A 152 3.02 17.53 -25.82
C ALA A 152 4.18 17.14 -24.89
N THR A 153 5.37 17.71 -25.12
CA THR A 153 6.59 17.46 -24.32
C THR A 153 6.51 18.03 -22.90
N ALA A 154 5.52 18.88 -22.60
CA ALA A 154 5.27 19.39 -21.26
C ALA A 154 4.34 18.47 -20.46
N GLY A 155 3.76 17.43 -21.06
CA GLY A 155 2.97 16.42 -20.36
C GLY A 155 3.75 15.76 -19.22
N VAL A 156 3.02 15.22 -18.23
CA VAL A 156 3.61 14.54 -17.08
C VAL A 156 2.90 13.21 -16.82
N THR A 157 3.67 12.19 -16.45
CA THR A 157 3.14 10.90 -16.06
C THR A 157 2.65 10.95 -14.62
N LEU A 158 1.40 10.56 -14.39
CA LEU A 158 0.76 10.51 -13.07
C LEU A 158 0.93 9.10 -12.47
N LEU A 159 1.40 9.08 -11.23
CA LEU A 159 1.73 7.86 -10.48
C LEU A 159 1.11 7.92 -9.08
N PRO A 160 -0.20 7.69 -8.96
CA PRO A 160 -0.85 7.64 -7.65
C PRO A 160 -0.40 6.43 -6.83
N LEU A 161 -0.15 6.66 -5.54
CA LEU A 161 0.24 5.64 -4.56
C LEU A 161 -0.87 5.36 -3.54
N GLU A 162 -2.03 5.97 -3.69
CA GLU A 162 -3.21 5.72 -2.86
C GLU A 162 -3.66 4.26 -2.99
N LEU A 163 -4.04 3.61 -1.88
CA LEU A 163 -4.40 2.18 -1.86
C LEU A 163 -5.86 1.94 -2.31
N VAL A 164 -6.17 2.44 -3.50
CA VAL A 164 -7.46 2.24 -4.17
C VAL A 164 -7.22 1.44 -5.45
N ASP A 165 -8.14 0.53 -5.77
CA ASP A 165 -8.08 -0.21 -7.02
C ASP A 165 -8.19 0.74 -8.22
N ASP A 166 -7.36 0.48 -9.23
CA ASP A 166 -7.25 1.31 -10.44
C ASP A 166 -7.10 2.82 -10.14
N ASN A 167 -6.27 3.15 -9.14
CA ASN A 167 -5.95 4.51 -8.74
C ASN A 167 -5.49 5.42 -9.92
N GLY A 168 -4.85 4.88 -10.95
CA GLY A 168 -4.43 5.61 -12.15
C GLY A 168 -5.61 6.15 -12.97
N PRO A 169 -6.43 5.27 -13.58
CA PRO A 169 -7.66 5.66 -14.28
C PRO A 169 -8.63 6.47 -13.42
N LEU A 170 -8.74 6.15 -12.12
CA LEU A 170 -9.57 6.91 -11.19
C LEU A 170 -9.10 8.36 -11.07
N LEU A 171 -7.81 8.60 -10.78
CA LEU A 171 -7.29 9.96 -10.70
C LEU A 171 -7.49 10.70 -12.04
N LYS A 172 -7.21 10.04 -13.16
CA LYS A 172 -7.37 10.62 -14.50
C LYS A 172 -8.80 11.08 -14.79
N SER A 173 -9.80 10.26 -14.45
CA SER A 173 -11.21 10.61 -14.66
C SER A 173 -11.63 11.79 -13.78
N GLN A 174 -11.12 11.87 -12.55
CA GLN A 174 -11.37 13.01 -11.66
C GLN A 174 -10.76 14.31 -12.18
N LEU A 175 -9.56 14.28 -12.76
CA LEU A 175 -8.94 15.46 -13.37
C LEU A 175 -9.72 15.94 -14.61
N LEU A 176 -10.20 15.01 -15.45
CA LEU A 176 -11.05 15.33 -16.60
C LEU A 176 -12.42 15.88 -16.17
N HIS A 177 -12.98 15.34 -15.09
CA HIS A 177 -14.20 15.87 -14.47
C HIS A 177 -14.03 17.32 -14.06
N TYR A 178 -12.95 17.65 -13.34
CA TYR A 178 -12.63 19.03 -12.99
C TYR A 178 -12.40 19.93 -14.21
N ALA A 179 -11.73 19.44 -15.25
CA ALA A 179 -11.56 20.19 -16.50
C ALA A 179 -12.90 20.56 -17.16
N GLN A 180 -13.88 19.65 -17.08
CA GLN A 180 -15.23 19.86 -17.59
C GLN A 180 -16.03 20.84 -16.74
N ILE A 181 -16.15 20.63 -15.43
CA ILE A 181 -17.01 21.47 -14.56
C ILE A 181 -16.46 22.89 -14.39
N TRP A 182 -15.16 23.09 -14.61
CA TRP A 182 -14.51 24.41 -14.58
C TRP A 182 -14.36 25.03 -15.97
N GLU A 183 -14.90 24.39 -17.00
CA GLU A 183 -14.89 24.87 -18.39
C GLU A 183 -13.49 25.28 -18.88
N LEU A 184 -12.47 24.47 -18.57
CA LEU A 184 -11.07 24.75 -18.89
C LEU A 184 -10.70 24.58 -20.39
N GLY A 185 -11.70 24.23 -21.21
CA GLY A 185 -11.59 24.14 -22.67
C GLY A 185 -11.11 22.78 -23.20
N ASP A 186 -11.60 22.42 -24.38
CA ASP A 186 -11.34 21.11 -25.03
C ASP A 186 -9.86 20.84 -25.30
N ALA A 187 -9.08 21.90 -25.55
CA ALA A 187 -7.64 21.78 -25.78
C ALA A 187 -6.91 21.27 -24.54
N PHE A 188 -7.30 21.74 -23.34
CA PHE A 188 -6.73 21.24 -22.09
C PHE A 188 -7.17 19.80 -21.81
N SER A 189 -8.46 19.49 -21.98
CA SER A 189 -8.98 18.13 -21.79
C SER A 189 -8.29 17.11 -22.70
N THR A 190 -8.08 17.47 -23.97
CA THR A 190 -7.36 16.64 -24.95
C THR A 190 -5.89 16.48 -24.56
N TRP A 191 -5.20 17.58 -24.23
CA TRP A 191 -3.82 17.52 -23.78
C TRP A 191 -3.66 16.68 -22.50
N LEU A 192 -4.56 16.85 -21.53
CA LEU A 192 -4.60 16.07 -20.31
C LEU A 192 -4.76 14.59 -20.68
N ALA A 193 -5.74 14.24 -21.52
CA ALA A 193 -6.01 12.88 -21.98
C ALA A 193 -4.77 12.23 -22.63
N ASP A 194 -4.17 12.90 -23.61
CA ASP A 194 -3.18 12.33 -24.53
C ASP A 194 -1.73 12.44 -24.03
N HIS A 195 -1.43 13.43 -23.19
CA HIS A 195 -0.05 13.75 -22.80
C HIS A 195 0.23 13.62 -21.30
N CYS A 196 -0.77 13.34 -20.48
CA CYS A 196 -0.58 13.04 -19.06
C CYS A 196 -1.04 11.61 -18.71
N PRO A 197 -0.31 10.56 -19.13
CA PRO A 197 -0.70 9.19 -18.84
C PRO A 197 -0.76 8.96 -17.32
N SER A 198 -1.75 8.19 -16.86
CA SER A 198 -1.93 7.87 -15.44
C SER A 198 -1.89 6.36 -15.26
N HIS A 199 -0.88 5.87 -14.54
CA HIS A 199 -0.68 4.44 -14.37
C HIS A 199 -1.16 3.98 -13.01
N SER A 200 -2.00 2.95 -12.98
CA SER A 200 -2.32 2.28 -11.73
C SER A 200 -1.05 1.74 -11.09
N SER A 201 -0.91 1.87 -9.78
CA SER A 201 0.25 1.34 -9.08
C SER A 201 -0.11 0.67 -7.75
N LEU A 202 0.70 -0.32 -7.38
CA LEU A 202 0.64 -1.02 -6.10
C LEU A 202 1.96 -0.83 -5.39
N VAL A 203 1.91 -0.30 -4.17
CA VAL A 203 3.07 -0.08 -3.32
C VAL A 203 3.05 -1.00 -2.11
N ASP A 204 4.22 -1.47 -1.68
CA ASP A 204 4.34 -2.27 -0.47
C ASP A 204 5.66 -1.98 0.24
N ARG A 205 5.55 -1.26 1.36
CA ARG A 205 6.62 -0.97 2.31
C ARG A 205 6.02 -0.56 3.64
N ILE A 206 6.46 -1.19 4.72
CA ILE A 206 6.08 -0.78 6.07
C ILE A 206 6.98 0.37 6.51
N VAL A 207 6.34 1.48 6.91
CA VAL A 207 7.01 2.67 7.46
C VAL A 207 6.57 2.83 8.90
N THR A 208 7.53 2.82 9.81
CA THR A 208 7.28 2.91 11.24
C THR A 208 7.03 4.36 11.64
N GLY A 209 6.04 4.60 12.50
CA GLY A 209 5.67 5.95 12.92
C GLY A 209 6.68 6.63 13.85
N LYS A 210 7.44 5.87 14.65
CA LYS A 210 8.50 6.40 15.54
C LYS A 210 9.86 5.96 15.03
N CYS A 211 10.65 6.89 14.51
CA CYS A 211 12.06 6.68 14.25
C CYS A 211 12.87 7.29 15.40
N PRO A 212 13.81 6.54 16.01
CA PRO A 212 14.68 7.12 17.03
C PRO A 212 15.40 8.35 16.49
N ALA A 213 15.48 9.40 17.30
CA ALA A 213 16.17 10.63 16.92
C ALA A 213 17.62 10.32 16.51
N ASN A 214 18.10 11.03 15.50
CA ASN A 214 19.46 10.86 15.03
C ASN A 214 20.49 11.39 16.04
N THR A 215 21.75 10.96 15.90
CA THR A 215 22.88 11.54 16.62
C THR A 215 23.10 13.01 16.22
N LYS A 216 23.84 13.78 17.03
CA LYS A 216 24.04 15.24 16.85
C LYS A 216 24.53 15.67 15.46
N ASP A 217 25.17 14.78 14.69
CA ASP A 217 25.79 15.08 13.39
C ASP A 217 24.93 14.73 12.16
N GLN A 218 23.68 14.33 12.35
CA GLN A 218 22.74 13.98 11.28
C GLN A 218 21.53 14.93 11.28
N PRO A 219 20.80 15.07 10.14
CA PRO A 219 19.59 15.89 10.10
C PRO A 219 18.60 15.49 11.19
N ALA A 220 17.88 16.49 11.74
CA ALA A 220 16.93 16.26 12.83
C ALA A 220 15.77 15.32 12.45
N LEU A 221 15.39 15.28 11.17
CA LEU A 221 14.37 14.35 10.67
C LEU A 221 14.97 12.99 10.34
N ALA A 222 14.40 11.96 10.95
CA ALA A 222 14.60 10.56 10.59
C ALA A 222 13.25 9.90 10.27
N VAL A 223 13.18 9.19 9.15
CA VAL A 223 12.06 8.30 8.83
C VAL A 223 12.57 6.86 8.87
N CYS A 224 11.81 5.97 9.50
CA CYS A 224 12.20 4.58 9.66
C CYS A 224 11.27 3.69 8.84
N ALA A 225 11.84 2.78 8.06
CA ALA A 225 11.09 1.82 7.25
C ALA A 225 11.72 0.44 7.30
N GLU A 226 10.97 -0.57 6.87
CA GLU A 226 11.54 -1.91 6.68
C GLU A 226 12.48 -1.95 5.46
N PRO A 227 13.37 -2.97 5.37
CA PRO A 227 14.27 -3.14 4.24
C PRO A 227 13.54 -3.56 2.95
N TYR A 228 12.40 -4.24 3.07
CA TYR A 228 11.58 -4.62 1.93
C TYR A 228 11.01 -3.39 1.22
N PHE A 229 11.03 -3.43 -0.11
CA PHE A 229 10.48 -2.40 -0.98
C PHE A 229 9.87 -3.07 -2.20
N SER A 230 8.68 -2.63 -2.59
CA SER A 230 8.09 -3.00 -3.88
C SER A 230 7.22 -1.87 -4.41
N TRP A 231 7.43 -1.52 -5.67
CA TRP A 231 6.53 -0.69 -6.46
C TRP A 231 6.20 -1.37 -7.77
N SER A 232 4.95 -1.81 -7.91
CA SER A 232 4.46 -2.37 -9.17
C SER A 232 3.62 -1.33 -9.91
N ILE A 233 3.93 -1.08 -11.17
CA ILE A 233 3.28 -0.06 -11.99
C ILE A 233 2.65 -0.74 -13.21
N LYS A 234 1.36 -0.50 -13.45
CA LYS A 234 0.65 -1.03 -14.61
C LYS A 234 1.06 -0.26 -15.87
N SER A 235 2.07 -0.78 -16.58
CA SER A 235 2.59 -0.23 -17.82
C SER A 235 3.18 -1.35 -18.68
N PRO A 236 2.90 -1.39 -20.00
CA PRO A 236 3.45 -2.41 -20.89
C PRO A 236 4.98 -2.28 -21.05
N GLU A 237 5.53 -1.07 -20.86
CA GLU A 237 6.95 -0.79 -20.97
C GLU A 237 7.45 0.02 -19.76
N PRO A 238 8.75 -0.06 -19.41
CA PRO A 238 9.36 0.82 -18.42
C PRO A 238 9.22 2.29 -18.78
N ILE A 239 8.59 3.07 -17.90
CA ILE A 239 8.42 4.54 -18.08
C ILE A 239 9.57 5.35 -17.47
N PHE A 240 10.42 4.71 -16.66
CA PHE A 240 11.71 5.20 -16.20
C PHE A 240 12.62 4.03 -15.86
N GLU A 241 13.93 4.25 -15.85
CA GLU A 241 14.90 3.24 -15.45
C GLU A 241 14.95 3.12 -13.93
N ALA A 242 14.83 1.89 -13.44
CA ALA A 242 14.90 1.56 -12.02
C ALA A 242 15.38 0.12 -11.83
N PRO A 243 16.00 -0.20 -10.68
CA PRO A 243 16.33 -1.59 -10.36
C PRO A 243 15.08 -2.46 -10.34
N SER A 244 15.07 -3.56 -11.09
CA SER A 244 13.90 -4.46 -11.25
C SER A 244 13.43 -5.12 -9.95
N HIS A 245 14.32 -5.22 -8.97
CA HIS A 245 13.99 -5.72 -7.63
C HIS A 245 13.25 -4.69 -6.76
N LEU A 246 13.22 -3.41 -7.16
CA LEU A 246 12.49 -2.34 -6.48
C LEU A 246 11.21 -1.96 -7.24
N VAL A 247 11.32 -1.79 -8.56
CA VAL A 247 10.22 -1.36 -9.42
C VAL A 247 9.94 -2.41 -10.49
N ASN A 248 8.68 -2.85 -10.55
CA ASN A 248 8.18 -3.81 -11.53
C ASN A 248 7.16 -3.13 -12.46
N PHE A 249 7.45 -3.05 -13.75
CA PHE A 249 6.48 -2.62 -14.77
C PHE A 249 5.77 -3.85 -15.31
N THR A 250 4.44 -3.86 -15.22
CA THR A 250 3.61 -5.04 -15.54
C THR A 250 2.37 -4.66 -16.33
N SER A 251 1.85 -5.58 -17.15
CA SER A 251 0.56 -5.42 -17.82
C SER A 251 -0.63 -5.57 -16.88
N SER A 252 -0.47 -6.28 -15.75
CA SER A 252 -1.51 -6.48 -14.74
C SER A 252 -0.96 -6.45 -13.31
N LEU A 253 -1.69 -5.79 -12.42
CA LEU A 253 -1.42 -5.76 -10.97
C LEU A 253 -2.17 -6.88 -10.24
N GLU A 254 -3.10 -7.57 -10.90
CA GLU A 254 -3.94 -8.60 -10.27
C GLU A 254 -3.11 -9.74 -9.67
N PRO A 255 -2.10 -10.31 -10.37
CA PRO A 255 -1.34 -11.41 -9.80
C PRO A 255 -0.58 -11.01 -8.53
N ILE A 256 -0.06 -9.79 -8.51
CA ILE A 256 0.71 -9.23 -7.39
C ILE A 256 -0.22 -8.96 -6.19
N ARG A 257 -1.43 -8.44 -6.46
CA ARG A 257 -2.47 -8.23 -5.44
C ARG A 257 -2.92 -9.58 -4.86
N ASN A 258 -3.16 -10.57 -5.72
CA ASN A 258 -3.58 -11.92 -5.34
C ASN A 258 -2.51 -12.58 -4.46
N ALA A 259 -1.24 -12.57 -4.88
CA ALA A 259 -0.12 -13.09 -4.09
C ALA A 259 -0.07 -12.50 -2.68
N LYS A 260 -0.22 -11.17 -2.54
CA LYS A 260 -0.25 -10.51 -1.23
C LYS A 260 -1.44 -10.95 -0.37
N VAL A 261 -2.64 -11.03 -0.97
CA VAL A 261 -3.86 -11.43 -0.25
C VAL A 261 -3.79 -12.90 0.18
N ARG A 262 -3.30 -13.77 -0.71
CA ARG A 262 -3.32 -15.22 -0.55
C ARG A 262 -2.14 -15.76 0.23
N LEU A 263 -1.02 -15.03 0.28
CA LEU A 263 0.12 -15.40 1.12
C LEU A 263 0.15 -14.54 2.39
N LEU A 264 0.63 -13.29 2.29
CA LEU A 264 0.87 -12.43 3.46
C LEU A 264 -0.38 -12.26 4.34
N ASN A 265 -1.52 -11.92 3.73
CA ASN A 265 -2.74 -11.67 4.51
C ASN A 265 -3.37 -12.96 5.05
N ALA A 266 -3.28 -14.08 4.33
CA ALA A 266 -3.76 -15.37 4.80
C ALA A 266 -2.90 -15.90 5.96
N THR A 267 -1.57 -15.76 5.89
CA THR A 267 -0.65 -16.09 6.98
C THR A 267 -0.95 -15.24 8.22
N HIS A 268 -1.15 -13.93 8.07
CA HIS A 268 -1.56 -13.08 9.20
C HIS A 268 -2.87 -13.55 9.86
N THR A 269 -3.90 -13.82 9.07
CA THR A 269 -5.18 -14.30 9.60
C THR A 269 -5.03 -15.66 10.28
N SER A 270 -4.18 -16.53 9.75
CA SER A 270 -3.87 -17.84 10.33
C SER A 270 -3.11 -17.72 11.67
N MET A 271 -2.15 -16.78 11.76
CA MET A 271 -1.46 -16.46 13.02
C MET A 271 -2.39 -15.86 14.07
N VAL A 272 -3.39 -15.06 13.68
CA VAL A 272 -4.43 -14.60 14.61
C VAL A 272 -5.23 -15.79 15.15
N ALA A 273 -5.68 -16.66 14.25
CA ALA A 273 -6.50 -17.82 14.60
C ALA A 273 -5.81 -18.77 15.57
N MET A 274 -4.50 -18.96 15.40
CA MET A 274 -3.71 -19.84 16.25
C MET A 274 -3.16 -19.11 17.49
N GLY A 275 -2.75 -17.85 17.32
CA GLY A 275 -2.01 -17.11 18.33
C GLY A 275 -2.86 -16.52 19.44
N LEU A 276 -4.00 -15.88 19.12
CA LEU A 276 -4.83 -15.22 20.14
C LEU A 276 -5.35 -16.20 21.21
N PRO A 277 -5.91 -17.38 20.86
CA PRO A 277 -6.37 -18.33 21.87
C PRO A 277 -5.25 -18.87 22.78
N ARG A 278 -3.99 -18.75 22.34
CA ARG A 278 -2.81 -19.22 23.06
C ARG A 278 -2.08 -18.12 23.84
N GLY A 279 -2.63 -16.89 23.83
CA GLY A 279 -2.10 -15.76 24.59
C GLY A 279 -0.96 -15.00 23.92
N PHE A 280 -0.62 -15.30 22.67
CA PHE A 280 0.32 -14.48 21.90
C PHE A 280 -0.29 -13.10 21.63
N ARG A 281 0.49 -12.05 21.83
CA ARG A 281 0.04 -10.66 21.70
C ARG A 281 0.48 -10.05 20.38
N THR A 282 1.65 -10.44 19.88
CA THR A 282 2.23 -9.89 18.65
C THR A 282 2.62 -10.98 17.66
N VAL A 283 2.65 -10.61 16.37
CA VAL A 283 3.16 -11.48 15.29
C VAL A 283 4.59 -11.93 15.59
N ARG A 284 5.42 -11.03 16.14
CA ARG A 284 6.80 -11.35 16.53
C ARG A 284 6.84 -12.44 17.58
N GLU A 285 6.08 -12.32 18.67
CA GLU A 285 6.05 -13.35 19.73
C GLU A 285 5.73 -14.73 19.14
N PHE A 286 4.73 -14.78 18.26
CA PHE A 286 4.34 -16.01 17.55
C PHE A 286 5.47 -16.55 16.65
N LEU A 287 6.16 -15.69 15.91
CA LEU A 287 7.27 -16.07 15.01
C LEU A 287 8.65 -16.17 15.67
N THR A 288 8.73 -15.96 16.98
CA THR A 288 9.94 -16.24 17.77
C THR A 288 9.83 -17.55 18.54
N ASP A 289 8.62 -18.13 18.61
CA ASP A 289 8.42 -19.48 19.13
C ASP A 289 8.78 -20.50 18.04
N PRO A 290 9.71 -21.45 18.30
CA PRO A 290 10.16 -22.40 17.29
C PRO A 290 9.03 -23.25 16.68
N GLU A 291 8.09 -23.72 17.50
CA GLU A 291 6.97 -24.57 17.06
C GLU A 291 6.09 -23.82 16.05
N TRP A 292 5.74 -22.58 16.39
CA TRP A 292 4.86 -21.74 15.56
C TRP A 292 5.57 -21.17 14.35
N THR A 293 6.89 -20.95 14.43
CA THR A 293 7.71 -20.56 13.28
C THR A 293 7.71 -21.66 12.22
N ASP A 294 7.93 -22.91 12.63
CA ASP A 294 7.91 -24.05 11.72
C ASP A 294 6.50 -24.27 11.17
N TRP A 295 5.46 -24.16 12.00
CA TRP A 295 4.07 -24.21 11.56
C TRP A 295 3.76 -23.17 10.46
N VAL A 296 4.24 -21.92 10.59
CA VAL A 296 4.04 -20.87 9.57
C VAL A 296 4.81 -21.17 8.30
N ARG A 297 6.04 -21.68 8.41
CA ARG A 297 6.84 -22.06 7.24
C ARG A 297 6.15 -23.15 6.44
N GLU A 298 5.64 -24.17 7.12
CA GLU A 298 4.93 -25.26 6.48
C GLU A 298 3.58 -24.80 5.90
N LEU A 299 2.82 -23.96 6.63
CA LEU A 299 1.60 -23.32 6.10
C LEU A 299 1.89 -22.59 4.78
N LEU A 300 2.97 -21.82 4.74
CA LEU A 300 3.36 -21.07 3.53
C LEU A 300 3.79 -21.99 2.39
N ASN A 301 4.74 -22.89 2.64
CA ASN A 301 5.41 -23.66 1.60
C ASN A 301 4.60 -24.88 1.14
N GLU A 302 3.84 -25.50 2.03
CA GLU A 302 3.11 -26.75 1.73
C GLU A 302 1.65 -26.52 1.37
N GLU A 303 1.05 -25.39 1.77
CA GLU A 303 -0.39 -25.15 1.62
C GLU A 303 -0.69 -23.87 0.81
N LEU A 304 -0.26 -22.71 1.29
CA LEU A 304 -0.62 -21.43 0.66
C LEU A 304 0.03 -21.25 -0.71
N TYR A 305 1.36 -21.39 -0.80
CA TYR A 305 2.09 -21.20 -2.06
C TYR A 305 1.65 -22.19 -3.15
N PRO A 306 1.52 -23.51 -2.88
CA PRO A 306 1.05 -24.46 -3.89
C PRO A 306 -0.43 -24.28 -4.28
N SER A 307 -1.24 -23.60 -3.46
CA SER A 307 -2.64 -23.30 -3.79
C SER A 307 -2.79 -22.19 -4.84
N LEU A 308 -1.76 -21.35 -5.04
CA LEU A 308 -1.78 -20.25 -6.01
C LEU A 308 -1.77 -20.74 -7.46
N SER A 309 -2.45 -20.03 -8.36
CA SER A 309 -2.27 -20.23 -9.80
C SER A 309 -0.81 -19.96 -10.18
N GLU A 310 -0.33 -20.55 -11.28
CA GLU A 310 1.05 -20.33 -11.74
C GLU A 310 1.34 -18.84 -11.98
N GLU A 311 0.36 -18.10 -12.50
CA GLU A 311 0.44 -16.66 -12.76
C GLU A 311 0.55 -15.83 -11.47
N ASP A 312 -0.06 -16.30 -10.37
CA ASP A 312 -0.07 -15.60 -9.07
C ASP A 312 1.17 -15.90 -8.21
N GLN A 313 2.08 -16.79 -8.62
CA GLN A 313 3.24 -17.17 -7.80
C GLN A 313 4.38 -16.12 -7.87
N PRO A 314 4.70 -15.42 -6.76
CA PRO A 314 5.65 -14.30 -6.77
C PRO A 314 7.13 -14.71 -6.66
N GLY A 315 7.42 -16.03 -6.72
CA GLY A 315 8.76 -16.61 -6.55
C GLY A 315 9.25 -16.71 -5.10
N GLU A 316 10.31 -17.48 -4.87
CA GLU A 316 10.85 -17.77 -3.53
C GLU A 316 11.37 -16.53 -2.79
N ALA A 317 11.91 -15.55 -3.53
CA ALA A 317 12.44 -14.31 -2.94
C ALA A 317 11.34 -13.54 -2.19
N TYR A 318 10.12 -13.52 -2.72
CA TYR A 318 8.97 -12.89 -2.07
C TYR A 318 8.58 -13.61 -0.78
N VAL A 319 8.53 -14.95 -0.79
CA VAL A 319 8.18 -15.75 0.40
C VAL A 319 9.21 -15.56 1.51
N ARG A 320 10.51 -15.58 1.16
CA ARG A 320 11.59 -15.32 2.12
C ARG A 320 11.49 -13.92 2.72
N ALA A 321 11.32 -12.91 1.87
CA ALA A 321 11.17 -11.54 2.32
C ALA A 321 9.94 -11.39 3.24
N MET A 322 8.82 -12.05 2.93
CA MET A 322 7.63 -12.01 3.77
C MET A 322 7.89 -12.51 5.20
N LEU A 323 8.58 -13.64 5.36
CA LEU A 323 8.93 -14.16 6.69
C LEU A 323 9.79 -13.17 7.48
N ASP A 324 10.81 -12.58 6.84
CA ASP A 324 11.67 -11.56 7.45
C ASP A 324 10.85 -10.33 7.89
N ARG A 325 9.89 -9.91 7.07
CA ARG A 325 9.00 -8.76 7.37
C ARG A 325 8.08 -9.05 8.54
N LEU A 326 7.47 -10.23 8.58
CA LEU A 326 6.59 -10.64 9.66
C LEU A 326 7.34 -10.73 11.00
N ALA A 327 8.58 -11.22 10.99
CA ALA A 327 9.44 -11.34 12.16
C ALA A 327 10.23 -10.07 12.50
N ASN A 328 9.96 -8.94 11.82
CA ASN A 328 10.72 -7.70 12.00
C ASN A 328 10.63 -7.20 13.47
N PRO A 329 11.76 -7.12 14.19
CA PRO A 329 11.76 -6.79 15.62
C PRO A 329 11.37 -5.35 15.94
N TYR A 330 11.37 -4.47 14.94
CA TYR A 330 11.03 -3.05 15.07
C TYR A 330 9.54 -2.76 14.77
N LEU A 331 8.76 -3.79 14.46
CA LEU A 331 7.32 -3.69 14.22
C LEU A 331 6.52 -4.28 15.38
N HIS A 332 5.59 -3.49 15.92
CA HIS A 332 4.65 -3.94 16.96
C HIS A 332 3.32 -4.33 16.32
N HIS A 333 3.30 -5.44 15.59
CA HIS A 333 2.08 -5.96 14.97
C HIS A 333 1.27 -6.74 15.99
N HIS A 334 0.29 -6.09 16.63
CA HIS A 334 -0.58 -6.75 17.59
C HIS A 334 -1.58 -7.67 16.89
N LEU A 335 -1.66 -8.92 17.34
CA LEU A 335 -2.64 -9.88 16.82
C LEU A 335 -4.08 -9.39 17.04
N ALA A 336 -4.33 -8.62 18.11
CA ALA A 336 -5.64 -8.03 18.41
C ALA A 336 -6.06 -6.92 17.41
N ASP A 337 -5.09 -6.26 16.76
CA ASP A 337 -5.39 -5.26 15.71
C ASP A 337 -5.60 -5.96 14.37
N ILE A 338 -4.84 -7.03 14.12
CA ILE A 338 -5.02 -7.90 12.96
C ILE A 338 -6.34 -8.68 13.05
N SER A 339 -6.87 -8.94 14.25
CA SER A 339 -8.11 -9.71 14.43
C SER A 339 -9.40 -8.95 14.15
N LEU A 340 -9.34 -7.62 13.96
CA LEU A 340 -10.51 -6.83 13.58
C LEU A 340 -11.17 -7.38 12.31
N ASN A 341 -12.47 -7.68 12.33
CA ASN A 341 -13.24 -8.25 11.21
C ASN A 341 -12.66 -9.59 10.69
N SER A 342 -12.29 -10.50 11.61
CA SER A 342 -11.70 -11.80 11.29
C SER A 342 -12.60 -12.73 10.46
N LEU A 343 -13.93 -12.70 10.63
CA LEU A 343 -14.84 -13.54 9.85
C LEU A 343 -14.80 -13.20 8.36
N THR A 344 -14.82 -11.90 8.04
CA THR A 344 -14.63 -11.43 6.66
C THR A 344 -13.24 -11.82 6.13
N LYS A 345 -12.20 -11.75 6.96
CA LYS A 345 -10.83 -12.16 6.60
C LYS A 345 -10.74 -13.66 6.34
N ILE A 346 -11.42 -14.50 7.12
CA ILE A 346 -11.49 -15.95 6.86
C ILE A 346 -12.12 -16.21 5.50
N ARG A 347 -13.31 -15.64 5.25
CA ARG A 347 -14.04 -15.81 3.99
C ARG A 347 -13.23 -15.39 2.76
N THR A 348 -12.42 -14.34 2.90
CA THR A 348 -11.70 -13.74 1.75
C THR A 348 -10.26 -14.21 1.61
N ARG A 349 -9.64 -14.80 2.65
CA ARG A 349 -8.21 -15.15 2.67
C ARG A 349 -7.95 -16.63 2.94
N ILE A 350 -8.58 -17.20 3.97
CA ILE A 350 -8.34 -18.59 4.38
C ILE A 350 -9.20 -19.54 3.57
N TRP A 351 -10.52 -19.34 3.52
CA TRP A 351 -11.43 -20.27 2.88
C TRP A 351 -11.16 -20.47 1.37
N PRO A 352 -10.87 -19.41 0.59
CA PRO A 352 -10.49 -19.58 -0.81
C PRO A 352 -9.20 -20.41 -0.97
N ALA A 353 -8.24 -20.26 -0.06
CA ALA A 353 -7.02 -21.08 -0.07
C ALA A 353 -7.30 -22.56 0.25
N ILE A 354 -8.25 -22.84 1.15
CA ILE A 354 -8.69 -24.22 1.43
C ILE A 354 -9.30 -24.85 0.18
N VAL A 355 -10.22 -24.13 -0.47
CA VAL A 355 -10.89 -24.61 -1.70
C VAL A 355 -9.88 -24.83 -2.83
N ASP A 356 -9.01 -23.88 -3.10
CA ASP A 356 -8.05 -23.98 -4.20
C ASP A 356 -7.01 -25.08 -3.94
N TYR A 357 -6.58 -25.25 -2.69
CA TYR A 357 -5.70 -26.36 -2.30
C TYR A 357 -6.38 -27.71 -2.51
N HIS A 358 -7.65 -27.84 -2.08
CA HIS A 358 -8.41 -29.08 -2.27
C HIS A 358 -8.58 -29.42 -3.74
N GLN A 359 -8.93 -28.45 -4.58
CA GLN A 359 -9.10 -28.65 -6.02
C GLN A 359 -7.80 -29.11 -6.69
N LYS A 360 -6.65 -28.56 -6.27
CA LYS A 360 -5.33 -28.90 -6.86
C LYS A 360 -4.74 -30.19 -6.32
N MET A 361 -4.87 -30.43 -5.02
CA MET A 361 -4.15 -31.50 -4.32
C MET A 361 -5.03 -32.71 -4.00
N GLY A 362 -6.36 -32.61 -4.17
CA GLY A 362 -7.32 -33.67 -3.87
C GLY A 362 -7.49 -33.99 -2.38
N LYS A 363 -6.96 -33.13 -1.49
CA LYS A 363 -7.03 -33.28 -0.03
C LYS A 363 -7.16 -31.93 0.64
N LEU A 364 -7.68 -31.90 1.87
CA LEU A 364 -7.77 -30.67 2.65
C LEU A 364 -6.38 -30.24 3.18
N PRO A 365 -6.08 -28.93 3.23
CA PRO A 365 -4.85 -28.40 3.81
C PRO A 365 -4.92 -28.42 5.35
N PRO A 366 -4.06 -29.21 6.04
CA PRO A 366 -4.22 -29.45 7.48
C PRO A 366 -4.09 -28.18 8.33
N ARG A 367 -3.14 -27.28 8.04
CA ARG A 367 -2.88 -26.09 8.87
C ARG A 367 -3.92 -25.00 8.63
N LEU A 368 -4.37 -24.79 7.40
CA LEU A 368 -5.50 -23.90 7.12
C LEU A 368 -6.81 -24.41 7.76
N MET A 369 -7.06 -25.72 7.73
CA MET A 369 -8.20 -26.30 8.44
C MET A 369 -8.07 -26.13 9.96
N GLN A 370 -6.88 -26.32 10.51
CA GLN A 370 -6.60 -26.07 11.93
C GLN A 370 -6.83 -24.59 12.30
N ALA A 371 -6.37 -23.66 11.48
CA ALA A 371 -6.60 -22.23 11.69
C ALA A 371 -8.09 -21.88 11.62
N PHE A 372 -8.83 -22.41 10.64
CA PHE A 372 -10.28 -22.24 10.55
C PHE A 372 -10.97 -22.77 11.81
N GLN A 373 -10.70 -24.01 12.21
CA GLN A 373 -11.27 -24.64 13.41
C GLN A 373 -10.93 -23.87 14.69
N SER A 374 -9.67 -23.46 14.86
CA SER A 374 -9.22 -22.68 16.01
C SER A 374 -9.95 -21.35 16.11
N MET A 375 -10.20 -20.66 14.99
CA MET A 375 -10.99 -19.44 15.01
C MET A 375 -12.46 -19.71 15.36
N ILE A 376 -13.09 -20.73 14.76
CA ILE A 376 -14.49 -21.04 15.06
C ILE A 376 -14.66 -21.38 16.56
N ALA A 377 -13.75 -22.19 17.12
CA ALA A 377 -13.73 -22.48 18.55
C ALA A 377 -13.54 -21.21 19.40
N HIS A 378 -12.68 -20.29 18.97
CA HIS A 378 -12.51 -18.99 19.64
C HIS A 378 -13.79 -18.14 19.62
N TYR A 379 -14.59 -18.21 18.55
CA TYR A 379 -15.87 -17.51 18.48
C TYR A 379 -16.97 -18.18 19.33
N GLN A 380 -16.91 -19.51 19.50
CA GLN A 380 -17.80 -20.25 20.39
C GLN A 380 -17.51 -20.02 21.87
N ASP A 381 -16.29 -19.63 22.23
CA ASP A 381 -15.93 -19.29 23.60
C ASP A 381 -16.65 -18.00 24.06
N PRO A 382 -17.53 -18.07 25.09
CA PRO A 382 -18.23 -16.90 25.62
C PRO A 382 -17.30 -15.86 26.24
N SER A 383 -16.09 -16.25 26.67
CA SER A 383 -15.09 -15.39 27.30
C SER A 383 -14.17 -14.68 26.31
N ALA A 384 -14.20 -15.07 25.03
CA ALA A 384 -13.36 -14.49 23.99
C ALA A 384 -13.70 -13.01 23.73
N ILE A 385 -12.64 -12.20 23.60
CA ILE A 385 -12.76 -10.78 23.22
C ILE A 385 -12.71 -10.70 21.69
N LEU A 386 -13.87 -10.55 21.08
CA LEU A 386 -14.03 -10.53 19.63
C LEU A 386 -14.26 -9.09 19.14
N ARG A 387 -13.54 -8.73 18.07
CA ARG A 387 -13.67 -7.43 17.39
C ARG A 387 -14.25 -7.65 15.99
N ASP A 388 -15.50 -8.07 15.93
CA ASP A 388 -16.21 -8.38 14.70
C ASP A 388 -17.69 -7.97 14.81
N ASP A 389 -18.45 -8.15 13.74
CA ASP A 389 -19.89 -7.88 13.72
C ASP A 389 -20.63 -8.70 14.79
N ALA A 390 -21.39 -8.01 15.66
CA ALA A 390 -22.07 -8.64 16.78
C ALA A 390 -23.12 -9.67 16.35
N ARG A 391 -23.80 -9.43 15.21
CA ARG A 391 -24.79 -10.37 14.69
C ARG A 391 -24.12 -11.64 14.20
N ALA A 392 -23.00 -11.53 13.50
CA ALA A 392 -22.21 -12.68 13.05
C ALA A 392 -21.65 -13.49 14.23
N ILE A 393 -21.16 -12.81 15.27
CA ILE A 393 -20.68 -13.46 16.51
C ILE A 393 -21.81 -14.26 17.18
N THR A 394 -22.99 -13.66 17.36
CA THR A 394 -24.14 -14.37 17.93
C THR A 394 -24.54 -15.56 17.07
N ALA A 395 -24.61 -15.39 15.75
CA ALA A 395 -24.96 -16.48 14.84
C ALA A 395 -24.01 -17.67 14.94
N ILE A 396 -22.68 -17.46 15.01
CA ILE A 396 -21.73 -18.58 15.22
C ILE A 396 -22.02 -19.32 16.53
N ARG A 397 -22.31 -18.60 17.61
CA ARG A 397 -22.53 -19.20 18.95
C ARG A 397 -23.82 -20.03 19.03
N GLU A 398 -24.77 -19.82 18.13
CA GLU A 398 -25.99 -20.63 18.02
C GLU A 398 -25.73 -22.01 17.40
N HIS A 399 -24.62 -22.18 16.66
CA HIS A 399 -24.28 -23.46 16.04
C HIS A 399 -23.67 -24.44 17.05
N GLN A 400 -24.29 -25.61 17.18
CA GLN A 400 -23.77 -26.75 17.93
C GLN A 400 -22.92 -27.61 17.00
N LEU A 401 -21.59 -27.45 17.04
CA LEU A 401 -20.67 -28.06 16.07
C LEU A 401 -20.26 -29.49 16.47
N ASP A 402 -21.24 -30.32 16.79
CA ASP A 402 -21.07 -31.71 17.22
C ASP A 402 -21.29 -32.74 16.10
N THR A 403 -21.87 -32.31 14.97
CA THR A 403 -22.19 -33.17 13.83
C THR A 403 -21.71 -32.57 12.50
N PRO A 404 -21.42 -33.40 11.47
CA PRO A 404 -21.12 -32.90 10.12
C PRO A 404 -22.21 -31.98 9.55
N THR A 405 -23.48 -32.31 9.78
CA THR A 405 -24.63 -31.49 9.35
C THR A 405 -24.59 -30.09 9.96
N ALA A 406 -24.21 -29.95 11.23
CA ALA A 406 -24.08 -28.66 11.87
C ALA A 406 -22.91 -27.84 11.30
N ILE A 407 -21.80 -28.48 10.92
CA ILE A 407 -20.69 -27.82 10.23
C ILE A 407 -21.16 -27.28 8.87
N PHE A 408 -21.87 -28.09 8.07
CA PHE A 408 -22.42 -27.61 6.80
C PHE A 408 -23.41 -26.45 6.98
N SER A 409 -24.24 -26.50 8.03
CA SER A 409 -25.14 -25.40 8.39
C SER A 409 -24.36 -24.11 8.69
N LEU A 410 -23.27 -24.19 9.47
CA LEU A 410 -22.39 -23.05 9.72
C LEU A 410 -21.77 -22.50 8.42
N LEU A 411 -21.28 -23.37 7.53
CA LEU A 411 -20.68 -22.93 6.26
C LEU A 411 -21.71 -22.24 5.34
N ALA A 412 -22.98 -22.61 5.44
CA ALA A 412 -24.07 -22.01 4.67
C ALA A 412 -24.67 -20.75 5.32
N ASP A 413 -24.33 -20.41 6.56
CA ASP A 413 -24.98 -19.35 7.31
C ASP A 413 -24.55 -17.94 6.84
N GLU A 414 -25.43 -17.30 6.07
CA GLU A 414 -25.21 -15.95 5.56
C GLU A 414 -25.16 -14.89 6.66
N ARG A 415 -25.70 -15.16 7.84
CA ARG A 415 -25.60 -14.24 9.00
C ARG A 415 -24.15 -14.16 9.50
N VAL A 416 -23.38 -15.22 9.30
CA VAL A 416 -21.96 -15.30 9.68
C VAL A 416 -21.07 -14.76 8.56
N TRP A 417 -21.29 -15.23 7.34
CA TRP A 417 -20.34 -15.03 6.23
C TRP A 417 -20.76 -13.92 5.26
N GLY A 418 -22.01 -13.46 5.30
CA GLY A 418 -22.63 -12.58 4.31
C GLY A 418 -22.96 -13.27 2.99
N LYS A 419 -22.26 -14.35 2.65
CA LYS A 419 -22.56 -15.30 1.56
C LYS A 419 -22.07 -16.70 1.97
N PRO A 420 -22.74 -17.80 1.56
CA PRO A 420 -22.30 -19.15 1.89
C PRO A 420 -20.84 -19.38 1.47
N LEU A 421 -20.09 -20.07 2.33
CA LEU A 421 -18.74 -20.50 2.01
C LEU A 421 -18.80 -21.63 0.96
N PRO A 422 -18.10 -21.52 -0.18
CA PRO A 422 -18.17 -22.52 -1.23
C PRO A 422 -17.58 -23.85 -0.76
N VAL A 423 -18.30 -24.95 -1.00
CA VAL A 423 -17.84 -26.32 -0.74
C VAL A 423 -17.78 -27.06 -2.07
N THR A 424 -16.63 -27.66 -2.38
CA THR A 424 -16.41 -28.44 -3.60
C THR A 424 -16.78 -29.91 -3.41
N ALA A 425 -17.09 -30.60 -4.51
CA ALA A 425 -17.36 -32.03 -4.47
C ALA A 425 -16.15 -32.80 -3.89
N GLY A 426 -16.39 -33.69 -2.92
CA GLY A 426 -15.34 -34.46 -2.26
C GLY A 426 -14.48 -33.67 -1.26
N MET A 427 -14.87 -32.45 -0.90
CA MET A 427 -14.16 -31.63 0.11
C MET A 427 -14.28 -32.18 1.52
N PHE A 428 -15.47 -32.66 1.88
CA PHE A 428 -15.74 -33.33 3.14
C PHE A 428 -16.34 -34.72 2.85
N PRO A 429 -15.99 -35.76 3.64
CA PRO A 429 -16.70 -37.03 3.56
C PRO A 429 -18.18 -36.77 3.91
N GLY A 430 -19.07 -37.30 3.06
CA GLY A 430 -20.53 -37.14 3.20
C GLY A 430 -21.13 -37.92 4.35
#